data_AF-A0A7S4FLV5-F1
#
_entry.id   AF-A0A7S4FLV5-F1
#
_cell.length_a   1.000
_cell.length_b   1.000
_cell.length_c   1.000
_cell.angle_alpha   90.00
_cell.angle_beta   90.00
_cell.angle_gamma   90.00
#
_symmetry.space_group_name_H-M   'P 1'
#
loop_
_entity.id
_entity.type
_entity.pdbx_description
1 polymer ?
#
loop_
_entity_poly.entity_id
_entity_poly.type
_entity_poly.pdbx_seq_one_letter_code
_entity_poly.pdbx_strand_id
1 'polypeptide(L)'
;EPPATGVSHLQQVLLSYKELTSNPYHKGVDIPNDPQAASAAPSRSSRSQPASPEPPSEEEAKDELSGGSSNHDGLPVCGVCFDTFRMRGFILCCDHQFCYPCIQKWALSKKTCPHCSRTFTEVYECPVQVGEYTQEQLVFLDALLEMGYKEEDVNALKECGPHLSSQELVFRWLAEYRQNAERKAAREAAKSQQLKAGQASRLPFRTGVGGDSKSPKYVRKAFEDELENIFHMEIGTQQFLNGMNQMVEWLNAKSFTAKDALKVIKGPIKSGNQQLKALYVLEVFVNNCNLTFALEVATRKWMERLLKVLKESREPQIASKVMGMLLEWERRFSSDQRFHEFSVAASKARHQQGM
;
A
#
# COMPACT_ATOMS: atom_id res chain seq x y z
N GLU A 1 23.60 -47.02 -4.22
CA GLU A 1 22.39 -46.29 -4.66
C GLU A 1 21.78 -45.61 -3.45
N PRO A 2 21.35 -44.34 -3.52
CA PRO A 2 20.60 -43.69 -2.43
C PRO A 2 19.11 -44.10 -2.48
N PRO A 3 18.39 -44.13 -1.35
CA PRO A 3 17.04 -44.67 -1.27
C PRO A 3 15.97 -43.69 -1.78
N ALA A 4 14.98 -44.23 -2.49
CA ALA A 4 13.82 -43.47 -2.97
C ALA A 4 12.72 -43.40 -1.90
N THR A 5 12.71 -42.34 -1.09
CA THR A 5 11.70 -42.13 -0.02
C THR A 5 10.98 -40.77 -0.05
N GLY A 6 11.39 -39.82 -0.91
CA GLY A 6 10.77 -38.47 -0.95
C GLY A 6 9.33 -38.41 -1.51
N VAL A 7 8.91 -39.40 -2.31
CA VAL A 7 7.63 -39.36 -3.05
C VAL A 7 6.43 -39.81 -2.19
N SER A 8 6.64 -40.74 -1.25
CA SER A 8 5.54 -41.36 -0.48
C SER A 8 4.88 -40.40 0.51
N HIS A 9 5.63 -39.47 1.11
CA HIS A 9 5.10 -38.53 2.09
C HIS A 9 4.21 -37.46 1.44
N LEU A 10 4.67 -36.86 0.33
CA LEU A 10 3.86 -35.97 -0.51
C LEU A 10 2.55 -36.64 -0.94
N GLN A 11 2.62 -37.91 -1.36
CA GLN A 11 1.45 -38.67 -1.79
C GLN A 11 0.46 -38.96 -0.65
N GLN A 12 0.94 -39.19 0.59
CA GLN A 12 0.07 -39.31 1.78
C GLN A 12 -0.62 -37.98 2.15
N VAL A 13 0.10 -36.86 2.10
CA VAL A 13 -0.45 -35.52 2.37
C VAL A 13 -1.55 -35.17 1.36
N LEU A 14 -1.33 -35.46 0.07
CA LEU A 14 -2.32 -35.24 -0.99
C LEU A 14 -3.55 -36.16 -0.89
N LEU A 15 -3.40 -37.39 -0.39
CA LEU A 15 -4.52 -38.31 -0.18
C LEU A 15 -5.42 -37.87 0.99
N SER A 16 -4.82 -37.47 2.13
CA SER A 16 -5.52 -36.84 3.26
C SER A 16 -6.37 -35.64 2.81
N TYR A 17 -5.79 -34.78 1.97
CA TYR A 17 -6.48 -33.60 1.44
C TYR A 17 -7.67 -33.93 0.51
N LYS A 18 -7.60 -35.05 -0.22
CA LYS A 18 -8.67 -35.49 -1.12
C LYS A 18 -9.91 -36.00 -0.36
N GLU A 19 -9.73 -36.55 0.83
CA GLU A 19 -10.86 -36.92 1.71
C GLU A 19 -11.52 -35.69 2.33
N LEU A 20 -10.73 -34.72 2.82
CA LEU A 20 -11.25 -33.46 3.39
C LEU A 20 -12.04 -32.61 2.38
N THR A 21 -11.59 -32.57 1.12
CA THR A 21 -12.24 -31.79 0.04
C THR A 21 -13.45 -32.49 -0.59
N SER A 22 -13.71 -33.76 -0.26
CA SER A 22 -14.84 -34.54 -0.79
C SER A 22 -16.13 -34.41 0.05
N ASN A 23 -16.12 -33.65 1.14
CA ASN A 23 -17.27 -33.48 2.03
C ASN A 23 -18.18 -32.30 1.60
N PRO A 24 -19.46 -32.51 1.21
CA PRO A 24 -20.33 -31.44 0.68
C PRO A 24 -20.87 -30.44 1.72
N TYR A 25 -20.54 -30.58 3.01
CA TYR A 25 -21.11 -29.76 4.08
C TYR A 25 -20.35 -28.46 4.31
N HIS A 26 -20.81 -27.39 3.64
CA HIS A 26 -21.40 -26.24 4.36
C HIS A 26 -22.15 -25.31 3.39
N LYS A 27 -23.37 -25.72 3.02
CA LYS A 27 -24.45 -24.74 2.84
C LYS A 27 -24.78 -24.12 4.20
N GLY A 28 -25.40 -22.94 4.18
CA GLY A 28 -25.68 -22.14 5.38
C GLY A 28 -26.36 -22.95 6.49
N VAL A 29 -25.88 -22.76 7.71
CA VAL A 29 -26.56 -23.21 8.93
C VAL A 29 -27.15 -21.96 9.56
N ASP A 30 -28.44 -21.76 9.35
CA ASP A 30 -29.24 -20.93 10.24
C ASP A 30 -29.22 -21.58 11.63
N ILE A 31 -28.69 -20.87 12.63
CA ILE A 31 -28.74 -21.34 14.02
C ILE A 31 -30.09 -20.92 14.61
N PRO A 32 -30.90 -21.85 15.17
CA PRO A 32 -32.21 -21.52 15.72
C PRO A 32 -32.15 -20.48 16.83
N ASN A 33 -33.11 -19.55 16.79
CA ASN A 33 -33.44 -18.64 17.87
C ASN A 33 -34.65 -19.22 18.62
N ASP A 34 -34.56 -19.43 19.93
CA ASP A 34 -35.69 -19.86 20.78
C ASP A 34 -35.48 -19.34 22.23
N PRO A 35 -36.53 -19.21 23.08
CA PRO A 35 -36.79 -17.93 23.73
C PRO A 35 -37.09 -18.05 25.24
N GLN A 36 -37.51 -16.92 25.86
CA GLN A 36 -38.16 -16.80 27.19
C GLN A 36 -37.32 -17.26 28.41
N ALA A 37 -37.03 -16.40 29.38
CA ALA A 37 -37.98 -15.72 30.26
C ALA A 37 -37.48 -14.29 30.62
N ALA A 38 -38.29 -13.23 30.55
CA ALA A 38 -39.26 -12.77 31.57
C ALA A 38 -38.62 -12.58 32.97
N SER A 39 -38.74 -11.47 33.69
CA SER A 39 -39.45 -10.19 33.48
C SER A 39 -38.80 -9.10 34.40
N ALA A 40 -39.16 -7.82 34.46
CA ALA A 40 -40.29 -7.05 33.90
C ALA A 40 -39.91 -5.57 33.67
N ALA A 41 -40.90 -4.71 33.39
CA ALA A 41 -40.85 -3.25 33.55
C ALA A 41 -41.98 -2.79 34.50
N PRO A 42 -41.94 -1.56 35.06
CA PRO A 42 -42.72 -0.51 34.39
C PRO A 42 -42.12 0.91 34.38
N SER A 43 -42.16 1.50 33.18
CA SER A 43 -42.55 2.91 32.84
C SER A 43 -42.41 4.07 33.85
N ARG A 44 -41.69 5.13 33.41
CA ARG A 44 -42.16 6.52 33.07
C ARG A 44 -41.27 7.67 33.58
N SER A 45 -41.16 8.67 32.69
CA SER A 45 -41.00 10.12 32.94
C SER A 45 -39.59 10.74 32.98
N SER A 46 -39.29 11.45 31.89
CA SER A 46 -38.97 12.89 31.86
C SER A 46 -37.83 13.50 32.69
N ARG A 47 -36.80 13.94 31.94
CA ARG A 47 -36.14 15.27 32.01
C ARG A 47 -35.00 15.51 33.02
N SER A 48 -33.98 16.20 32.49
CA SER A 48 -32.98 17.07 33.15
C SER A 48 -31.56 16.48 33.33
N GLN A 49 -30.59 17.15 32.72
CA GLN A 49 -29.19 17.19 33.18
C GLN A 49 -29.14 17.97 34.53
N PRO A 50 -28.09 17.82 35.36
CA PRO A 50 -26.90 18.67 35.18
C PRO A 50 -25.53 18.08 35.62
N ALA A 51 -24.46 18.79 35.18
CA ALA A 51 -23.16 19.03 35.83
C ALA A 51 -22.12 17.89 36.04
N SER A 52 -20.85 18.28 35.83
CA SER A 52 -19.61 17.55 36.12
C SER A 52 -19.30 17.45 37.63
N PRO A 53 -18.27 16.67 38.01
CA PRO A 53 -17.03 17.34 38.43
C PRO A 53 -15.74 16.73 37.85
N GLU A 54 -14.64 17.49 37.99
CA GLU A 54 -13.26 17.18 37.56
C GLU A 54 -12.41 16.57 38.74
N PRO A 55 -11.10 16.27 38.58
CA PRO A 55 -10.48 15.05 39.13
C PRO A 55 -9.60 15.27 40.38
N PRO A 56 -8.95 14.20 40.89
CA PRO A 56 -7.72 14.29 41.69
C PRO A 56 -6.45 13.82 40.94
N SER A 57 -5.36 14.51 41.28
CA SER A 57 -3.92 14.38 40.93
C SER A 57 -3.25 13.05 41.34
N GLU A 58 -2.28 12.53 40.57
CA GLU A 58 -0.79 12.53 40.82
C GLU A 58 -0.37 11.77 42.12
N GLU A 59 0.62 10.85 42.16
CA GLU A 59 2.04 10.89 41.70
C GLU A 59 2.45 9.63 40.89
N GLU A 60 3.20 9.76 39.79
CA GLU A 60 4.67 9.67 39.65
C GLU A 60 5.38 8.37 40.11
N ALA A 61 5.84 7.57 39.13
CA ALA A 61 7.09 6.81 39.21
C ALA A 61 7.78 6.89 37.82
N LYS A 62 9.06 7.27 37.81
CA LYS A 62 9.77 7.76 36.62
C LYS A 62 10.56 6.65 35.94
N ASP A 63 10.52 6.61 34.61
CA ASP A 63 11.71 6.28 33.82
C ASP A 63 11.62 6.98 32.46
N GLU A 64 12.73 7.57 32.02
CA GLU A 64 12.82 8.53 30.91
C GLU A 64 13.79 8.03 29.83
N LEU A 65 13.74 8.66 28.65
CA LEU A 65 14.71 8.55 27.54
C LEU A 65 14.72 7.24 26.73
N SER A 66 13.98 7.25 25.62
CA SER A 66 14.67 7.37 24.32
C SER A 66 13.76 7.95 23.25
N GLY A 67 14.18 9.06 22.65
CA GLY A 67 13.47 9.68 21.53
C GLY A 67 13.69 8.91 20.24
N GLY A 68 12.61 8.53 19.56
CA GLY A 68 12.63 7.85 18.27
C GLY A 68 11.57 8.42 17.33
N SER A 69 11.84 9.60 16.77
CA SER A 69 11.01 10.15 15.69
C SER A 69 11.31 9.39 14.40
N SER A 70 10.69 8.22 14.26
CA SER A 70 10.90 7.31 13.14
C SER A 70 10.15 7.78 11.91
N ASN A 71 10.83 8.48 11.00
CA ASN A 71 10.34 8.64 9.63
C ASN A 71 10.29 7.26 8.97
N HIS A 72 9.10 6.72 8.77
CA HIS A 72 8.91 5.44 8.08
C HIS A 72 8.89 5.65 6.58
N ASP A 73 10.08 5.82 6.01
CA ASP A 73 10.30 6.01 4.58
C ASP A 73 9.88 4.77 3.77
N GLY A 74 8.63 4.76 3.29
CA GLY A 74 8.11 3.78 2.31
C GLY A 74 7.92 2.34 2.82
N LEU A 75 8.13 2.07 4.11
CA LEU A 75 7.83 0.78 4.72
C LEU A 75 6.34 0.67 5.05
N PRO A 76 5.72 -0.53 4.94
CA PRO A 76 4.32 -0.70 5.30
C PRO A 76 4.15 -0.51 6.81
N VAL A 77 3.17 0.30 7.21
CA VAL A 77 2.88 0.66 8.61
C VAL A 77 1.57 0.06 9.11
N CYS A 78 1.44 -0.07 10.42
CA CYS A 78 0.27 -0.60 11.09
C CYS A 78 -0.94 0.32 10.98
N GLY A 79 -2.07 -0.21 10.52
CA GLY A 79 -3.35 0.50 10.38
C GLY A 79 -4.04 0.98 11.66
N VAL A 80 -3.38 0.89 12.82
CA VAL A 80 -3.91 1.33 14.14
C VAL A 80 -2.93 2.24 14.87
N CYS A 81 -1.62 1.94 14.86
CA CYS A 81 -0.61 2.76 15.53
C CYS A 81 0.24 3.62 14.58
N PHE A 82 0.10 3.44 13.26
CA PHE A 82 0.82 4.18 12.21
C PHE A 82 2.36 4.09 12.24
N ASP A 83 2.88 3.20 13.09
CA ASP A 83 4.29 2.80 13.25
C ASP A 83 4.58 1.55 12.38
N THR A 84 5.86 1.28 12.14
CA THR A 84 6.36 -0.02 11.69
C THR A 84 5.82 -1.21 12.50
N PHE A 85 5.76 -2.38 11.85
CA PHE A 85 5.30 -3.60 12.49
C PHE A 85 6.32 -4.12 13.51
N ARG A 86 5.98 -4.07 14.80
CA ARG A 86 6.70 -4.82 15.85
C ARG A 86 6.54 -6.33 15.67
N MET A 87 5.32 -6.76 15.38
CA MET A 87 4.93 -8.13 15.10
C MET A 87 3.64 -8.08 14.29
N ARG A 88 3.60 -8.73 13.13
CA ARG A 88 2.44 -8.68 12.23
C ARG A 88 1.28 -9.50 12.83
N GLY A 89 0.06 -8.96 12.71
CA GLY A 89 -1.17 -9.66 13.02
C GLY A 89 -2.14 -9.54 11.86
N PHE A 90 -2.87 -10.61 11.57
CA PHE A 90 -3.82 -10.66 10.46
C PHE A 90 -5.21 -11.12 10.92
N ILE A 91 -6.20 -10.76 10.11
CA ILE A 91 -7.61 -11.14 10.25
C ILE A 91 -8.09 -11.61 8.89
N LEU A 92 -8.83 -12.74 8.83
CA LEU A 92 -9.16 -13.37 7.55
C LEU A 92 -10.12 -12.54 6.67
N CYS A 93 -10.87 -11.60 7.25
CA CYS A 93 -11.92 -10.88 6.52
C CYS A 93 -11.41 -9.79 5.55
N CYS A 94 -10.12 -9.45 5.56
CA CYS A 94 -9.50 -8.46 4.65
C CYS A 94 -7.96 -8.50 4.64
N ASP A 95 -7.39 -7.79 3.67
CA ASP A 95 -5.96 -7.57 3.40
C ASP A 95 -5.29 -6.45 4.23
N HIS A 96 -6.00 -5.81 5.17
CA HIS A 96 -5.43 -4.74 5.99
C HIS A 96 -4.43 -5.26 7.03
N GLN A 97 -3.29 -4.58 7.16
CA GLN A 97 -2.16 -5.03 7.98
C GLN A 97 -2.11 -4.27 9.32
N PHE A 98 -1.89 -5.01 10.41
CA PHE A 98 -1.82 -4.46 11.76
C PHE A 98 -0.67 -5.08 12.55
N CYS A 99 -0.19 -4.37 13.59
CA CYS A 99 0.57 -5.01 14.66
C CYS A 99 -0.37 -5.94 15.42
N TYR A 100 0.03 -7.18 15.70
CA TYR A 100 -0.78 -8.15 16.44
C TYR A 100 -1.33 -7.58 17.77
N PRO A 101 -0.52 -6.94 18.65
CA PRO A 101 -1.04 -6.31 19.86
C PRO A 101 -2.09 -5.20 19.61
N CYS A 102 -1.99 -4.49 18.49
CA CYS A 102 -2.93 -3.43 18.14
C CYS A 102 -4.29 -3.98 17.70
N ILE A 103 -4.32 -4.95 16.78
CA ILE A 103 -5.57 -5.57 16.33
C ILE A 103 -6.17 -6.48 17.42
N GLN A 104 -5.35 -7.11 18.25
CA GLN A 104 -5.80 -7.86 19.43
C GLN A 104 -6.48 -6.93 20.45
N LYS A 105 -5.87 -5.78 20.80
CA LYS A 105 -6.49 -4.77 21.68
C LYS A 105 -7.80 -4.24 21.08
N TRP A 106 -7.84 -3.96 19.78
CA TRP A 106 -9.07 -3.53 19.10
C TRP A 106 -10.17 -4.60 19.15
N ALA A 107 -9.83 -5.87 18.96
CA ALA A 107 -10.74 -7.00 18.99
C ALA A 107 -11.44 -7.23 20.35
N LEU A 108 -10.92 -6.65 21.44
CA LEU A 108 -11.58 -6.64 22.75
C LEU A 108 -12.81 -5.72 22.77
N SER A 109 -12.78 -4.62 22.01
CA SER A 109 -13.89 -3.65 21.94
C SER A 109 -14.81 -3.89 20.75
N LYS A 110 -14.25 -4.23 19.57
CA LYS A 110 -15.00 -4.42 18.33
C LYS A 110 -14.38 -5.53 17.48
N LYS A 111 -15.16 -6.58 17.20
CA LYS A 111 -14.83 -7.68 16.28
C LYS A 111 -14.99 -7.28 14.81
N THR A 112 -14.51 -6.09 14.44
CA THR A 112 -14.57 -5.53 13.09
C THR A 112 -13.25 -4.88 12.70
N CYS A 113 -12.85 -5.01 11.42
CA CYS A 113 -11.63 -4.42 10.89
C CYS A 113 -11.61 -2.88 11.10
N PRO A 114 -10.56 -2.29 11.70
CA PRO A 114 -10.44 -0.84 11.89
C PRO A 114 -10.64 0.00 10.61
N HIS A 115 -10.19 -0.49 9.45
CA HIS A 115 -10.24 0.25 8.19
C HIS A 115 -11.52 0.07 7.37
N CYS A 116 -12.12 -1.12 7.38
CA CYS A 116 -13.24 -1.45 6.49
C CYS A 116 -14.48 -1.99 7.18
N SER A 117 -14.49 -2.01 8.52
CA SER A 117 -15.61 -2.41 9.38
C SER A 117 -16.17 -3.83 9.16
N ARG A 118 -15.54 -4.65 8.31
CA ARG A 118 -15.89 -6.06 8.13
C ARG A 118 -15.68 -6.85 9.41
N THR A 119 -16.65 -7.67 9.78
CA THR A 119 -16.58 -8.55 10.95
C THR A 119 -15.48 -9.60 10.79
N PHE A 120 -14.86 -10.01 11.90
CA PHE A 120 -13.95 -11.15 11.98
C PHE A 120 -14.17 -11.90 13.29
N THR A 121 -13.89 -13.20 13.30
CA THR A 121 -14.00 -14.05 14.49
C THR A 121 -12.74 -13.95 15.36
N GLU A 122 -11.60 -14.20 14.73
CA GLU A 122 -10.29 -14.42 15.34
C GLU A 122 -9.24 -13.43 14.81
N VAL A 123 -8.21 -13.22 15.64
CA VAL A 123 -7.00 -12.49 15.31
C VAL A 123 -5.86 -13.48 15.39
N TYR A 124 -5.00 -13.49 14.38
CA TYR A 124 -3.89 -14.43 14.30
C TYR A 124 -2.56 -13.69 14.32
N GLU A 125 -1.58 -14.31 14.97
CA GLU A 125 -0.20 -13.86 15.01
C GLU A 125 0.53 -14.32 13.74
N CYS A 126 1.30 -13.43 13.13
CA CYS A 126 2.24 -13.75 12.06
C CYS A 126 3.66 -13.64 12.66
N PRO A 127 4.28 -14.76 13.09
CA PRO A 127 5.58 -14.78 13.76
C PRO A 127 6.77 -14.66 12.79
N VAL A 128 6.53 -14.33 11.52
CA VAL A 128 7.55 -14.35 10.47
C VAL A 128 8.54 -13.20 10.64
N GLN A 129 9.73 -13.53 11.14
CA GLN A 129 10.95 -12.83 10.75
C GLN A 129 11.26 -13.18 9.30
N VAL A 130 11.48 -12.18 8.46
CA VAL A 130 11.70 -12.37 7.02
C VAL A 130 13.06 -13.04 6.78
N GLY A 131 13.08 -14.28 6.27
CA GLY A 131 14.29 -14.85 5.66
C GLY A 131 14.50 -16.36 5.76
N GLU A 132 13.98 -17.05 6.79
CA GLU A 132 14.34 -18.44 7.08
C GLU A 132 13.12 -19.36 7.14
N TYR A 133 12.75 -19.96 6.01
CA TYR A 133 11.79 -21.07 5.95
C TYR A 133 12.51 -22.41 6.12
N THR A 134 11.89 -23.35 6.84
CA THR A 134 12.43 -24.72 6.92
C THR A 134 12.29 -25.45 5.58
N GLN A 135 13.08 -26.51 5.35
CA GLN A 135 12.96 -27.33 4.14
C GLN A 135 11.53 -27.89 3.94
N GLU A 136 10.85 -28.24 5.03
CA GLU A 136 9.45 -28.72 5.01
C GLU A 136 8.48 -27.60 4.58
N GLN A 137 8.70 -26.37 5.06
CA GLN A 137 7.91 -25.20 4.68
C GLN A 137 8.13 -24.82 3.21
N LEU A 138 9.37 -24.93 2.71
CA LEU A 138 9.67 -24.71 1.28
C LEU A 138 8.99 -25.75 0.40
N VAL A 139 9.08 -27.04 0.74
CA VAL A 139 8.37 -28.12 0.03
C VAL A 139 6.85 -27.91 0.05
N PHE A 140 6.28 -27.43 1.16
CA PHE A 140 4.87 -27.09 1.24
C PHE A 140 4.49 -25.89 0.35
N LEU A 141 5.33 -24.85 0.27
CA LEU A 141 5.13 -23.71 -0.62
C LEU A 141 5.20 -24.11 -2.11
N ASP A 142 6.13 -24.99 -2.48
CA ASP A 142 6.24 -25.51 -3.84
C ASP A 142 5.03 -26.40 -4.19
N ALA A 143 4.58 -27.25 -3.26
CA ALA A 143 3.38 -28.07 -3.43
C ALA A 143 2.11 -27.24 -3.67
N LEU A 144 1.99 -26.03 -3.11
CA LEU A 144 0.88 -25.12 -3.42
C LEU A 144 0.87 -24.73 -4.92
N LEU A 145 2.04 -24.50 -5.53
CA LEU A 145 2.14 -24.18 -6.95
C LEU A 145 1.73 -25.39 -7.81
N GLU A 146 2.15 -26.60 -7.44
CA GLU A 146 1.74 -27.85 -8.11
C GLU A 146 0.22 -28.10 -7.98
N MET A 147 -0.39 -27.72 -6.85
CA MET A 147 -1.84 -27.75 -6.63
C MET A 147 -2.62 -26.68 -7.42
N GLY A 148 -1.95 -25.85 -8.23
CA GLY A 148 -2.58 -24.79 -9.01
C GLY A 148 -2.88 -23.51 -8.24
N TYR A 149 -2.23 -23.27 -7.10
CA TYR A 149 -2.15 -21.92 -6.54
C TYR A 149 -1.21 -21.07 -7.37
N LYS A 150 -1.53 -19.78 -7.52
CA LYS A 150 -0.71 -18.87 -8.33
C LYS A 150 0.48 -18.39 -7.52
N GLU A 151 1.56 -18.06 -8.20
CA GLU A 151 2.75 -17.46 -7.60
C GLU A 151 2.43 -16.16 -6.83
N GLU A 152 1.48 -15.36 -7.31
CA GLU A 152 0.98 -14.17 -6.59
C GLU A 152 0.34 -14.50 -5.23
N ASP A 153 -0.44 -15.58 -5.13
CA ASP A 153 -1.05 -16.03 -3.88
C ASP A 153 0.01 -16.56 -2.89
N VAL A 154 0.99 -17.32 -3.41
CA VAL A 154 2.07 -17.93 -2.61
C VAL A 154 3.06 -16.88 -2.12
N ASN A 155 3.34 -15.83 -2.90
CA ASN A 155 4.16 -14.72 -2.45
C ASN A 155 3.41 -13.84 -1.44
N ALA A 156 2.11 -13.59 -1.62
CA ALA A 156 1.31 -12.90 -0.60
C ALA A 156 1.24 -13.69 0.72
N LEU A 157 1.15 -15.02 0.66
CA LEU A 157 1.23 -15.90 1.83
C LEU A 157 2.56 -15.74 2.60
N LYS A 158 3.69 -15.65 1.88
CA LYS A 158 5.02 -15.39 2.46
C LYS A 158 5.12 -14.02 3.14
N GLU A 159 4.49 -12.99 2.59
CA GLU A 159 4.59 -11.60 3.06
C GLU A 159 3.62 -11.22 4.20
N CYS A 160 2.40 -11.76 4.20
CA CYS A 160 1.35 -11.32 5.13
C CYS A 160 0.37 -12.43 5.59
N GLY A 161 0.69 -13.69 5.34
CA GLY A 161 -0.12 -14.84 5.74
C GLY A 161 0.20 -15.42 7.13
N PRO A 162 -0.50 -16.52 7.50
CA PRO A 162 -0.17 -17.34 8.68
C PRO A 162 1.24 -17.93 8.65
N HIS A 163 1.72 -18.33 9.83
CA HIS A 163 2.87 -19.23 9.89
C HIS A 163 2.56 -20.56 9.19
N LEU A 164 3.52 -21.04 8.40
CA LEU A 164 3.35 -22.22 7.55
C LEU A 164 3.26 -23.55 8.33
N SER A 165 3.37 -23.54 9.66
CA SER A 165 3.17 -24.73 10.50
C SER A 165 1.71 -25.16 10.66
N SER A 166 0.73 -24.34 10.26
CA SER A 166 -0.69 -24.70 10.29
C SER A 166 -1.29 -24.68 8.88
N GLN A 167 -1.33 -25.85 8.24
CA GLN A 167 -1.87 -26.01 6.90
C GLN A 167 -3.33 -25.55 6.80
N GLU A 168 -4.16 -25.83 7.83
CA GLU A 168 -5.56 -25.39 7.87
C GLU A 168 -5.68 -23.86 7.79
N LEU A 169 -4.89 -23.13 8.59
CA LEU A 169 -4.88 -21.66 8.55
C LEU A 169 -4.36 -21.13 7.21
N VAL A 170 -3.35 -21.78 6.62
CA VAL A 170 -2.84 -21.43 5.28
C VAL A 170 -3.94 -21.55 4.22
N PHE A 171 -4.63 -22.69 4.15
CA PHE A 171 -5.70 -22.89 3.16
C PHE A 171 -6.90 -21.97 3.38
N ARG A 172 -7.31 -21.75 4.64
CA ARG A 172 -8.36 -20.77 5.00
C ARG A 172 -7.96 -19.34 4.60
N TRP A 173 -6.70 -18.96 4.82
CA TRP A 173 -6.17 -17.66 4.41
C TRP A 173 -6.14 -17.50 2.90
N LEU A 174 -5.64 -18.49 2.14
CA LEU A 174 -5.60 -18.45 0.67
C LEU A 174 -7.01 -18.32 0.06
N ALA A 175 -8.00 -19.01 0.63
CA ALA A 175 -9.38 -18.94 0.17
C ALA A 175 -10.03 -17.56 0.39
N GLU A 176 -9.83 -16.94 1.57
CA GLU A 176 -10.31 -15.58 1.84
C GLU A 176 -9.51 -14.51 1.10
N TYR A 177 -8.21 -14.68 0.93
CA TYR A 177 -7.35 -13.75 0.17
C TYR A 177 -7.86 -13.59 -1.26
N ARG A 178 -8.13 -14.70 -1.97
CA ARG A 178 -8.71 -14.71 -3.31
C ARG A 178 -10.08 -14.04 -3.36
N GLN A 179 -11.00 -14.41 -2.45
CA GLN A 179 -12.32 -13.75 -2.36
C GLN A 179 -12.20 -12.24 -2.10
N ASN A 180 -11.22 -11.81 -1.30
CA ASN A 180 -10.98 -10.40 -1.01
C ASN A 180 -10.40 -9.65 -2.22
N ALA A 181 -9.52 -10.28 -3.00
CA ALA A 181 -9.04 -9.75 -4.27
C ALA A 181 -10.19 -9.62 -5.30
N GLU A 182 -11.05 -10.63 -5.43
CA GLU A 182 -12.24 -10.60 -6.29
C GLU A 182 -13.23 -9.50 -5.86
N ARG A 183 -13.53 -9.40 -4.56
CA ARG A 183 -14.39 -8.34 -3.99
C ARG A 183 -13.80 -6.95 -4.25
N LYS A 184 -12.46 -6.81 -4.21
CA LYS A 184 -11.76 -5.55 -4.50
C LYS A 184 -11.86 -5.20 -5.99
N ALA A 185 -11.54 -6.13 -6.88
CA ALA A 185 -11.67 -5.96 -8.33
C ALA A 185 -13.12 -5.64 -8.74
N ALA A 186 -14.12 -6.30 -8.13
CA ALA A 186 -15.54 -6.01 -8.36
C ALA A 186 -15.95 -4.60 -7.91
N ARG A 187 -15.43 -4.12 -6.76
CA ARG A 187 -15.65 -2.74 -6.28
C ARG A 187 -15.00 -1.70 -7.20
N GLU A 188 -13.78 -1.97 -7.67
CA GLU A 188 -13.06 -1.10 -8.60
C GLU A 188 -13.75 -1.06 -9.98
N ALA A 189 -14.22 -2.21 -10.48
CA ALA A 189 -15.04 -2.29 -11.69
C ALA A 189 -16.37 -1.52 -11.54
N ALA A 190 -17.08 -1.69 -10.41
CA ALA A 190 -18.30 -0.95 -10.11
C ALA A 190 -18.06 0.57 -10.00
N LYS A 191 -16.96 1.00 -9.36
CA LYS A 191 -16.55 2.42 -9.28
C LYS A 191 -16.22 2.98 -10.68
N SER A 192 -15.56 2.21 -11.53
CA SER A 192 -15.28 2.56 -12.93
C SER A 192 -16.57 2.67 -13.77
N GLN A 193 -17.52 1.76 -13.59
CA GLN A 193 -18.85 1.84 -14.20
C GLN A 193 -19.66 3.04 -13.70
N GLN A 194 -19.61 3.35 -12.41
CA GLN A 194 -20.24 4.54 -11.83
C GLN A 194 -19.63 5.85 -12.32
N LEU A 195 -18.30 5.92 -12.53
CA LEU A 195 -17.69 7.09 -13.19
C LEU A 195 -18.21 7.27 -14.62
N LYS A 196 -18.31 6.18 -15.40
CA LYS A 196 -18.86 6.20 -16.76
C LYS A 196 -20.33 6.60 -16.79
N ALA A 197 -21.14 6.11 -15.85
CA ALA A 197 -22.56 6.46 -15.72
C ALA A 197 -22.77 7.91 -15.21
N GLY A 198 -21.93 8.37 -14.28
CA GLY A 198 -21.94 9.75 -13.78
C GLY A 198 -21.50 10.80 -14.81
N GLN A 199 -20.71 10.39 -15.81
CA GLN A 199 -20.44 11.20 -17.01
C GLN A 199 -21.62 11.23 -18.00
N ALA A 200 -22.52 10.24 -17.96
CA ALA A 200 -23.71 10.20 -18.81
C ALA A 200 -24.91 10.97 -18.24
N SER A 201 -24.97 11.21 -16.93
CA SER A 201 -26.08 11.92 -16.27
C SER A 201 -25.89 13.43 -16.11
N ARG A 202 -24.68 13.96 -16.33
CA ARG A 202 -24.46 15.40 -16.53
C ARG A 202 -24.73 15.74 -18.00
N LEU A 203 -25.92 16.27 -18.29
CA LEU A 203 -26.28 16.77 -19.63
C LEU A 203 -25.15 17.67 -20.18
N PRO A 204 -24.52 17.30 -21.33
CA PRO A 204 -23.56 18.18 -21.95
C PRO A 204 -24.28 19.38 -22.58
N PHE A 205 -23.62 20.53 -22.52
CA PHE A 205 -23.98 21.69 -23.33
C PHE A 205 -24.09 21.28 -24.80
N ARG A 206 -25.16 21.72 -25.45
CA ARG A 206 -25.63 21.21 -26.75
C ARG A 206 -24.67 21.53 -27.90
N THR A 207 -23.79 20.60 -28.25
CA THR A 207 -23.24 20.46 -29.61
C THR A 207 -23.47 19.02 -30.08
N GLY A 208 -23.98 18.88 -31.31
CA GLY A 208 -24.49 17.60 -31.81
C GLY A 208 -23.53 16.87 -32.74
N VAL A 209 -23.85 15.59 -32.94
CA VAL A 209 -23.44 14.72 -34.06
C VAL A 209 -21.96 14.29 -34.10
N GLY A 210 -21.76 12.99 -34.34
CA GLY A 210 -20.48 12.43 -34.77
C GLY A 210 -19.71 11.72 -33.66
N GLY A 211 -19.55 10.40 -33.81
CA GLY A 211 -18.57 9.67 -33.02
C GLY A 211 -17.20 9.85 -33.65
N ASP A 212 -16.26 10.44 -32.92
CA ASP A 212 -14.84 10.48 -33.29
C ASP A 212 -13.96 10.21 -32.06
N SER A 213 -13.00 9.31 -32.24
CA SER A 213 -11.96 9.00 -31.27
C SER A 213 -11.12 10.25 -30.99
N LYS A 214 -11.25 10.82 -29.78
CA LYS A 214 -10.48 12.02 -29.38
C LYS A 214 -8.99 11.82 -29.65
N SER A 215 -8.41 12.71 -30.45
CA SER A 215 -7.03 12.55 -30.92
C SER A 215 -6.04 12.40 -29.75
N PRO A 216 -4.95 11.61 -29.90
CA PRO A 216 -3.95 11.41 -28.85
C PRO A 216 -3.34 12.71 -28.31
N LYS A 217 -3.36 13.80 -29.09
CA LYS A 217 -2.91 15.14 -28.67
C LYS A 217 -3.78 15.74 -27.57
N TYR A 218 -5.10 15.55 -27.63
CA TYR A 218 -6.04 16.07 -26.61
C TYR A 218 -5.87 15.33 -25.28
N VAL A 219 -5.72 13.99 -25.35
CA VAL A 219 -5.49 13.15 -24.17
C VAL A 219 -4.17 13.50 -23.49
N ARG A 220 -3.07 13.65 -24.27
CA ARG A 220 -1.78 14.11 -23.74
C ARG A 220 -1.89 15.50 -23.10
N LYS A 221 -2.60 16.44 -23.73
CA LYS A 221 -2.76 17.78 -23.17
C LYS A 221 -3.47 17.75 -21.81
N ALA A 222 -4.51 16.95 -21.62
CA ALA A 222 -5.19 16.84 -20.32
C ALA A 222 -4.26 16.37 -19.19
N PHE A 223 -3.29 15.49 -19.48
CA PHE A 223 -2.25 15.10 -18.52
C PHE A 223 -1.26 16.23 -18.23
N GLU A 224 -0.84 16.99 -19.25
CA GLU A 224 0.04 18.15 -19.09
C GLU A 224 -0.65 19.24 -18.25
N ASP A 225 -1.91 19.56 -18.54
CA ASP A 225 -2.73 20.56 -17.83
C ASP A 225 -2.94 20.18 -16.35
N GLU A 226 -3.21 18.90 -16.02
CA GLU A 226 -3.37 18.44 -14.62
C GLU A 226 -2.02 18.44 -13.85
N LEU A 227 -0.92 18.10 -14.52
CA LEU A 227 0.42 18.19 -13.92
C LEU A 227 0.81 19.65 -13.61
N GLU A 228 0.45 20.59 -14.47
CA GLU A 228 0.62 22.03 -14.22
C GLU A 228 -0.25 22.49 -13.05
N ASN A 229 -1.52 22.06 -12.98
CA ASN A 229 -2.42 22.34 -11.85
C ASN A 229 -1.82 21.90 -10.50
N ILE A 230 -1.21 20.71 -10.43
CA ILE A 230 -0.53 20.20 -9.22
C ILE A 230 0.56 21.15 -8.71
N PHE A 231 1.28 21.89 -9.58
CA PHE A 231 2.28 22.87 -9.12
C PHE A 231 1.66 24.13 -8.49
N HIS A 232 0.38 24.41 -8.74
CA HIS A 232 -0.35 25.49 -8.07
C HIS A 232 -0.88 25.08 -6.69
N MET A 233 -1.05 23.78 -6.43
CA MET A 233 -1.53 23.26 -5.14
C MET A 233 -0.50 23.41 -4.01
N GLU A 234 -0.97 23.39 -2.76
CA GLU A 234 -0.12 23.39 -1.57
C GLU A 234 0.36 21.97 -1.21
N ILE A 235 1.67 21.83 -0.95
CA ILE A 235 2.32 20.53 -0.68
C ILE A 235 1.74 19.93 0.62
N GLY A 236 1.48 18.62 0.62
CA GLY A 236 0.97 17.91 1.79
C GLY A 236 -0.54 18.01 2.01
N THR A 237 -1.24 18.86 1.24
CA THR A 237 -2.72 18.86 1.25
C THR A 237 -3.27 17.55 0.66
N GLN A 238 -4.44 17.13 1.15
CA GLN A 238 -5.16 15.97 0.60
C GLN A 238 -5.45 16.11 -0.91
N GLN A 239 -5.67 17.33 -1.39
CA GLN A 239 -5.89 17.58 -2.83
C GLN A 239 -4.60 17.34 -3.63
N PHE A 240 -3.45 17.85 -3.18
CA PHE A 240 -2.14 17.58 -3.79
C PHE A 240 -1.81 16.07 -3.80
N LEU A 241 -2.03 15.38 -2.67
CA LEU A 241 -1.79 13.94 -2.56
C LEU A 241 -2.68 13.12 -3.52
N ASN A 242 -3.97 13.47 -3.63
CA ASN A 242 -4.89 12.82 -4.55
C ASN A 242 -4.51 13.06 -6.02
N GLY A 243 -4.11 14.28 -6.38
CA GLY A 243 -3.60 14.59 -7.72
C GLY A 243 -2.34 13.77 -8.04
N MET A 244 -1.36 13.75 -7.13
CA MET A 244 -0.13 12.97 -7.30
C MET A 244 -0.38 11.47 -7.46
N ASN A 245 -1.30 10.88 -6.68
CA ASN A 245 -1.68 9.48 -6.81
C ASN A 245 -2.30 9.17 -8.18
N GLN A 246 -3.21 10.02 -8.66
CA GLN A 246 -3.81 9.89 -10.00
C GLN A 246 -2.75 9.93 -11.11
N MET A 247 -1.75 10.81 -11.00
CA MET A 247 -0.66 10.89 -11.97
C MET A 247 0.24 9.64 -11.97
N VAL A 248 0.52 9.08 -10.79
CA VAL A 248 1.25 7.80 -10.64
C VAL A 248 0.46 6.63 -11.23
N GLU A 249 -0.85 6.54 -10.96
CA GLU A 249 -1.74 5.54 -11.58
C GLU A 249 -1.71 5.63 -13.11
N TRP A 250 -1.80 6.84 -13.67
CA TRP A 250 -1.77 7.08 -15.11
C TRP A 250 -0.44 6.71 -15.78
N LEU A 251 0.69 6.97 -15.11
CA LEU A 251 2.03 6.57 -15.58
C LEU A 251 2.25 5.06 -15.46
N ASN A 252 1.69 4.42 -14.42
CA ASN A 252 1.79 2.97 -14.20
C ASN A 252 0.88 2.16 -15.12
N ALA A 253 -0.32 2.66 -15.44
CA ALA A 253 -1.20 2.09 -16.45
C ALA A 253 -0.66 2.23 -17.89
N LYS A 254 0.49 2.90 -18.08
CA LYS A 254 1.10 3.24 -19.38
C LYS A 254 0.19 4.07 -20.31
N SER A 255 -0.79 4.78 -19.73
CA SER A 255 -1.65 5.72 -20.44
C SER A 255 -0.85 6.90 -21.01
N PHE A 256 0.29 7.24 -20.38
CA PHE A 256 1.22 8.29 -20.79
C PHE A 256 2.66 7.82 -20.62
N THR A 257 3.61 8.50 -21.27
CA THR A 257 5.03 8.16 -21.14
C THR A 257 5.71 9.01 -20.07
N ALA A 258 6.76 8.48 -19.45
CA ALA A 258 7.63 9.25 -18.55
C ALA A 258 8.17 10.53 -19.22
N LYS A 259 8.42 10.51 -20.55
CA LYS A 259 8.86 11.68 -21.32
C LYS A 259 7.84 12.83 -21.34
N ASP A 260 6.55 12.51 -21.34
CA ASP A 260 5.48 13.51 -21.30
C ASP A 260 5.50 14.26 -19.94
N ALA A 261 5.56 13.53 -18.82
CA ALA A 261 5.71 14.12 -17.49
C ALA A 261 7.03 14.89 -17.31
N LEU A 262 8.15 14.29 -17.74
CA LEU A 262 9.48 14.89 -17.62
C LEU A 262 9.66 16.15 -18.50
N LYS A 263 8.88 16.30 -19.58
CA LYS A 263 8.82 17.54 -20.37
C LYS A 263 8.25 18.69 -19.54
N VAL A 264 7.15 18.45 -18.82
CA VAL A 264 6.47 19.44 -17.97
C VAL A 264 7.33 19.78 -16.73
N ILE A 265 7.76 18.78 -15.96
CA ILE A 265 8.58 18.95 -14.74
C ILE A 265 9.89 19.72 -14.98
N LYS A 266 10.51 19.53 -16.16
CA LYS A 266 11.79 20.15 -16.52
C LYS A 266 11.75 21.68 -16.63
N GLY A 267 10.60 22.28 -16.89
CA GLY A 267 10.43 23.74 -16.92
C GLY A 267 10.64 24.34 -15.53
N PRO A 268 9.75 24.05 -14.56
CA PRO A 268 9.86 24.53 -13.19
C PRO A 268 11.21 24.23 -12.52
N ILE A 269 11.82 23.07 -12.74
CA ILE A 269 13.16 22.74 -12.17
C ILE A 269 14.25 23.71 -12.64
N LYS A 270 14.18 24.24 -13.88
CA LYS A 270 15.20 25.15 -14.40
C LYS A 270 15.13 26.56 -13.85
N SER A 271 13.91 27.06 -13.64
CA SER A 271 13.66 28.47 -13.31
C SER A 271 12.22 28.65 -12.85
N GLY A 272 12.03 29.04 -11.59
CA GLY A 272 10.73 29.44 -11.07
C GLY A 272 10.60 29.25 -9.56
N ASN A 273 9.62 29.96 -8.99
CA ASN A 273 9.15 29.79 -7.60
C ASN A 273 8.56 28.39 -7.30
N GLN A 274 8.41 27.53 -8.31
CA GLN A 274 7.93 26.16 -8.20
C GLN A 274 9.05 25.10 -8.18
N GLN A 275 10.34 25.50 -8.19
CA GLN A 275 11.47 24.56 -8.22
C GLN A 275 11.37 23.46 -7.14
N LEU A 276 11.11 23.83 -5.87
CA LEU A 276 10.97 22.87 -4.79
C LEU A 276 9.82 21.88 -5.01
N LYS A 277 8.64 22.37 -5.43
CA LYS A 277 7.48 21.52 -5.77
C LYS A 277 7.83 20.53 -6.89
N ALA A 278 8.49 20.99 -7.94
CA ALA A 278 8.86 20.16 -9.07
C ALA A 278 9.90 19.07 -8.71
N LEU A 279 10.76 19.33 -7.72
CA LEU A 279 11.64 18.31 -7.14
C LEU A 279 10.85 17.25 -6.34
N TYR A 280 9.88 17.64 -5.51
CA TYR A 280 8.98 16.70 -4.83
C TYR A 280 8.19 15.85 -5.84
N VAL A 281 7.64 16.45 -6.90
CA VAL A 281 6.90 15.72 -7.95
C VAL A 281 7.81 14.73 -8.67
N LEU A 282 9.06 15.13 -9.00
CA LEU A 282 10.05 14.24 -9.61
C LEU A 282 10.43 13.06 -8.70
N GLU A 283 10.64 13.31 -7.41
CA GLU A 283 10.93 12.27 -6.41
C GLU A 283 9.79 11.26 -6.28
N VAL A 284 8.55 11.73 -6.11
CA VAL A 284 7.38 10.85 -6.01
C VAL A 284 7.24 10.00 -7.27
N PHE A 285 7.47 10.55 -8.47
CA PHE A 285 7.40 9.75 -9.70
C PHE A 285 8.55 8.75 -9.81
N VAL A 286 9.80 9.08 -9.47
CA VAL A 286 10.91 8.11 -9.47
C VAL A 286 10.70 6.98 -8.45
N ASN A 287 10.11 7.29 -7.29
CA ASN A 287 9.93 6.32 -6.21
C ASN A 287 8.69 5.43 -6.40
N ASN A 288 7.61 5.93 -7.02
CA ASN A 288 6.31 5.24 -7.07
C ASN A 288 5.84 4.86 -8.49
N CYS A 289 6.48 5.36 -9.55
CA CYS A 289 6.23 4.85 -10.90
C CYS A 289 7.09 3.61 -11.18
N ASN A 290 6.67 2.85 -12.19
CA ASN A 290 7.43 1.73 -12.74
C ASN A 290 8.85 2.13 -13.14
N LEU A 291 9.77 1.15 -13.14
CA LEU A 291 11.21 1.37 -13.37
C LEU A 291 11.52 2.09 -14.69
N THR A 292 10.64 2.03 -15.71
CA THR A 292 10.77 2.81 -16.95
C THR A 292 10.85 4.32 -16.69
N PHE A 293 10.12 4.84 -15.69
CA PHE A 293 10.19 6.25 -15.31
C PHE A 293 11.55 6.58 -14.69
N ALA A 294 11.98 5.77 -13.72
CA ALA A 294 13.28 5.94 -13.07
C ALA A 294 14.43 5.88 -14.10
N LEU A 295 14.37 5.00 -15.09
CA LEU A 295 15.37 4.88 -16.18
C LEU A 295 15.45 6.13 -17.07
N GLU A 296 14.32 6.78 -17.36
CA GLU A 296 14.29 8.05 -18.11
C GLU A 296 14.86 9.23 -17.30
N VAL A 297 14.84 9.15 -15.97
CA VAL A 297 15.51 10.10 -15.05
C VAL A 297 16.98 9.74 -14.83
N ALA A 298 17.35 8.46 -14.80
CA ALA A 298 18.70 7.93 -14.58
C ALA A 298 19.64 8.11 -15.79
N THR A 299 19.58 9.29 -16.41
CA THR A 299 20.44 9.68 -17.54
C THR A 299 21.38 10.80 -17.09
N ARG A 300 22.60 10.79 -17.61
CA ARG A 300 23.60 11.85 -17.36
C ARG A 300 23.04 13.27 -17.51
N LYS A 301 22.22 13.48 -18.54
CA LYS A 301 21.56 14.76 -18.87
C LYS A 301 20.52 15.22 -17.85
N TRP A 302 19.99 14.31 -17.03
CA TRP A 302 19.14 14.63 -15.88
C TRP A 302 19.97 14.82 -14.62
N MET A 303 20.98 13.97 -14.40
CA MET A 303 21.90 14.10 -13.26
C MET A 303 22.66 15.43 -13.27
N GLU A 304 23.21 15.83 -14.41
CA GLU A 304 23.86 17.14 -14.60
C GLU A 304 22.89 18.31 -14.35
N ARG A 305 21.58 18.14 -14.58
CA ARG A 305 20.58 19.17 -14.27
C ARG A 305 20.35 19.29 -12.77
N LEU A 306 20.25 18.17 -12.07
CA LEU A 306 20.09 18.16 -10.61
C LEU A 306 21.34 18.70 -9.92
N LEU A 307 22.53 18.25 -10.33
CA LEU A 307 23.81 18.79 -9.85
C LEU A 307 23.96 20.29 -10.14
N LYS A 308 23.46 20.78 -11.28
CA LYS A 308 23.42 22.21 -11.57
C LYS A 308 22.51 22.97 -10.60
N VAL A 309 21.30 22.44 -10.31
CA VAL A 309 20.38 23.04 -9.31
C VAL A 309 21.00 23.02 -7.91
N LEU A 310 21.65 21.92 -7.51
CA LEU A 310 22.37 21.81 -6.24
C LEU A 310 23.45 22.89 -6.08
N LYS A 311 24.22 23.15 -7.15
CA LYS A 311 25.30 24.14 -7.16
C LYS A 311 24.81 25.60 -7.24
N GLU A 312 23.73 25.87 -7.97
CA GLU A 312 23.28 27.23 -8.28
C GLU A 312 22.11 27.73 -7.42
N SER A 313 21.47 26.86 -6.65
CA SER A 313 20.38 27.26 -5.75
C SER A 313 20.86 28.23 -4.67
N ARG A 314 20.11 29.33 -4.49
CA ARG A 314 20.25 30.25 -3.35
C ARG A 314 19.36 29.87 -2.17
N GLU A 315 18.43 28.93 -2.36
CA GLU A 315 17.53 28.46 -1.33
C GLU A 315 18.06 27.16 -0.70
N PRO A 316 18.35 27.13 0.61
CA PRO A 316 18.87 25.94 1.29
C PRO A 316 17.92 24.73 1.19
N GLN A 317 16.62 24.97 1.22
CA GLN A 317 15.58 23.92 1.07
C GLN A 317 15.67 23.19 -0.27
N ILE A 318 15.98 23.88 -1.37
CA ILE A 318 16.14 23.28 -2.70
C ILE A 318 17.42 22.45 -2.77
N ALA A 319 18.53 22.99 -2.25
CA ALA A 319 19.82 22.27 -2.21
C ALA A 319 19.74 21.00 -1.35
N SER A 320 19.18 21.11 -0.15
CA SER A 320 18.89 19.98 0.75
C SER A 320 17.99 18.94 0.07
N LYS A 321 16.93 19.38 -0.63
CA LYS A 321 16.03 18.45 -1.33
C LYS A 321 16.73 17.69 -2.45
N VAL A 322 17.52 18.36 -3.30
CA VAL A 322 18.30 17.68 -4.35
C VAL A 322 19.31 16.70 -3.75
N MET A 323 20.01 17.10 -2.68
CA MET A 323 20.98 16.24 -2.00
C MET A 323 20.32 14.97 -1.46
N GLY A 324 19.23 15.11 -0.70
CA GLY A 324 18.47 13.99 -0.15
C GLY A 324 17.95 13.04 -1.24
N MET A 325 17.38 13.58 -2.32
CA MET A 325 16.93 12.77 -3.47
C MET A 325 18.05 11.96 -4.11
N LEU A 326 19.23 12.56 -4.34
CA LEU A 326 20.35 11.86 -4.98
C LEU A 326 20.93 10.75 -4.07
N LEU A 327 21.06 11.00 -2.76
CA LEU A 327 21.53 10.01 -1.80
C LEU A 327 20.53 8.84 -1.64
N GLU A 328 19.24 9.14 -1.56
CA GLU A 328 18.19 8.11 -1.49
C GLU A 328 18.13 7.28 -2.77
N TRP A 329 18.27 7.88 -3.95
CA TRP A 329 18.29 7.13 -5.21
C TRP A 329 19.56 6.28 -5.37
N GLU A 330 20.73 6.77 -4.95
CA GLU A 330 21.94 5.94 -4.88
C GLU A 330 21.72 4.71 -3.99
N ARG A 331 21.15 4.90 -2.79
CA ARG A 331 20.83 3.81 -1.85
C ARG A 331 19.83 2.82 -2.47
N ARG A 332 18.68 3.32 -2.94
CA ARG A 332 17.54 2.56 -3.48
C ARG A 332 17.89 1.73 -4.71
N PHE A 333 18.75 2.23 -5.59
CA PHE A 333 19.08 1.58 -6.86
C PHE A 333 20.53 1.04 -6.91
N SER A 334 21.22 0.98 -5.78
CA SER A 334 22.63 0.56 -5.64
C SER A 334 22.98 -0.81 -6.25
N SER A 335 22.02 -1.73 -6.29
CA SER A 335 22.20 -3.10 -6.81
C SER A 335 21.99 -3.25 -8.32
N ASP A 336 21.46 -2.25 -9.02
CA ASP A 336 21.10 -2.33 -10.44
C ASP A 336 21.92 -1.35 -11.28
N GLN A 337 22.86 -1.92 -12.06
CA GLN A 337 23.82 -1.19 -12.91
C GLN A 337 23.15 -0.22 -13.90
N ARG A 338 21.89 -0.46 -14.29
CA ARG A 338 21.15 0.46 -15.18
C ARG A 338 20.99 1.86 -14.58
N PHE A 339 21.04 1.96 -13.24
CA PHE A 339 20.90 3.19 -12.48
C PHE A 339 22.23 3.80 -12.01
N HIS A 340 23.39 3.31 -12.49
CA HIS A 340 24.72 3.81 -12.09
C HIS A 340 24.91 5.34 -12.16
N GLU A 341 24.20 6.05 -13.05
CA GLU A 341 24.24 7.52 -13.11
C GLU A 341 23.70 8.17 -11.82
N PHE A 342 22.79 7.53 -11.05
CA PHE A 342 22.39 8.01 -9.71
C PHE A 342 23.56 7.97 -8.72
N SER A 343 24.31 6.87 -8.64
CA SER A 343 25.50 6.74 -7.78
C SER A 343 26.60 7.72 -8.20
N VAL A 344 26.83 7.88 -9.50
CA VAL A 344 27.77 8.89 -10.03
C VAL A 344 27.34 10.32 -9.65
N ALA A 345 26.03 10.60 -9.66
CA ALA A 345 25.50 11.90 -9.27
C ALA A 345 25.61 12.14 -7.76
N ALA A 346 25.24 11.17 -6.93
CA ALA A 346 25.35 11.25 -5.47
C ALA A 346 26.81 11.44 -5.01
N SER A 347 27.75 10.72 -5.62
CA SER A 347 29.19 10.93 -5.41
C SER A 347 29.61 12.36 -5.77
N LYS A 348 29.21 12.87 -6.94
CA LYS A 348 29.49 14.26 -7.34
C LYS A 348 28.82 15.29 -6.41
N ALA A 349 27.65 14.98 -5.87
CA ALA A 349 26.91 15.85 -4.96
C ALA A 349 27.63 16.00 -3.60
N ARG A 350 28.15 14.90 -3.04
CA ARG A 350 29.01 14.92 -1.84
C ARG A 350 30.22 15.85 -2.02
N HIS A 351 30.98 15.66 -3.09
CA HIS A 351 32.13 16.51 -3.43
C HIS A 351 31.75 18.01 -3.61
N GLN A 352 30.57 18.32 -4.15
CA GLN A 352 30.11 19.71 -4.30
C GLN A 352 29.75 20.40 -2.99
N GLN A 353 29.41 19.63 -1.95
CA GLN A 353 29.07 20.14 -0.62
C GLN A 353 30.22 19.98 0.40
N GLY A 354 31.38 19.48 -0.04
CA GLY A 354 32.54 19.26 0.83
C GLY A 354 32.38 18.08 1.81
N MET A 355 31.57 17.08 1.43
CA MET A 355 31.30 15.84 2.18
C MET A 355 32.05 14.64 1.61
#